data_AF-A0A0W1F9I6-F1
#
_entry.id   AF-A0A0W1F9I6-F1
#
_cell.length_a   1.000
_cell.length_b   1.000
_cell.length_c   1.000
_cell.angle_alpha   90.00
_cell.angle_beta   90.00
_cell.angle_gamma   90.00
#
_symmetry.space_group_name_H-M   'P 1'
#
loop_
_entity.id
_entity.type
_entity.pdbx_description
1 polymer ?
#
loop_
_entity_poly.entity_id
_entity_poly.type
_entity_poly.pdbx_seq_one_letter_code
_entity_poly.pdbx_strand_id
1 'polypeptide(L)'
;MSFADQLDALAADAAAHPERWGAGVRLNITCARRLPYEAVQLAEARGFAEARGVGRHHLIFEYEDVVPDSAWVAATARPVLDFIAEVGGTDPQIGVDRNVQ
;
A
#
# COMPACT_ATOMS: atom_id res chain seq x y z
N MET A 1 9.78 -9.24 -12.02
CA MET A 1 8.50 -9.51 -11.34
C MET A 1 7.75 -8.19 -11.30
N SER A 2 6.54 -8.16 -11.82
CA SER A 2 5.70 -6.96 -11.82
C SER A 2 5.18 -6.68 -10.40
N PHE A 3 4.73 -5.47 -10.12
CA PHE A 3 4.09 -5.16 -8.83
C PHE A 3 2.75 -5.90 -8.67
N ALA A 4 2.02 -6.11 -9.78
CA ALA A 4 0.81 -6.93 -9.76
C ALA A 4 1.11 -8.38 -9.33
N ASP A 5 2.21 -8.95 -9.82
CA ASP A 5 2.65 -10.29 -9.41
C ASP A 5 2.97 -10.35 -7.91
N GLN A 6 3.44 -9.25 -7.31
CA GLN A 6 3.70 -9.18 -5.86
C GLN A 6 2.40 -9.17 -5.05
N LEU A 7 1.37 -8.45 -5.52
CA LEU A 7 0.05 -8.46 -4.88
C LEU A 7 -0.63 -9.82 -4.98
N ASP A 8 -0.56 -10.47 -6.14
CA ASP A 8 -1.09 -11.82 -6.34
C ASP A 8 -0.36 -12.84 -5.45
N ALA A 9 0.96 -12.71 -5.31
CA ALA A 9 1.75 -13.54 -4.41
C ALA A 9 1.40 -13.32 -2.93
N LEU A 10 1.13 -12.07 -2.52
CA LEU A 10 0.67 -11.75 -1.16
C LEU A 10 -0.71 -12.37 -0.88
N ALA A 11 -1.64 -12.26 -1.82
CA ALA A 11 -2.97 -12.86 -1.69
C ALA A 11 -2.89 -14.38 -1.63
N ALA A 12 -2.03 -15.00 -2.43
CA ALA A 12 -1.78 -16.43 -2.38
C ALA A 12 -1.16 -16.89 -1.05
N ASP A 13 -0.18 -16.15 -0.52
CA ASP A 13 0.42 -16.44 0.80
C ASP A 13 -0.61 -16.27 1.93
N ALA A 14 -1.45 -15.23 1.89
CA ALA A 14 -2.52 -15.04 2.86
C ALA A 14 -3.57 -16.15 2.83
N ALA A 15 -3.90 -16.66 1.65
CA ALA A 15 -4.79 -17.81 1.51
C ALA A 15 -4.15 -19.13 2.01
N ALA A 16 -2.85 -19.31 1.80
CA ALA A 16 -2.14 -20.52 2.20
C ALA A 16 -1.77 -20.53 3.70
N HIS A 17 -1.52 -19.36 4.28
CA HIS A 17 -1.02 -19.19 5.64
C HIS A 17 -1.76 -18.06 6.38
N PRO A 18 -3.08 -18.18 6.60
CA PRO A 18 -3.89 -17.12 7.21
C PRO A 18 -3.41 -16.75 8.63
N GLU A 19 -2.72 -17.66 9.33
CA GLU A 19 -2.16 -17.43 10.67
C GLU A 19 -1.01 -16.41 10.70
N ARG A 20 -0.43 -16.06 9.55
CA ARG A 20 0.70 -15.11 9.44
C ARG A 20 0.26 -13.66 9.21
N TRP A 21 -1.05 -13.41 9.15
CA TRP A 21 -1.66 -12.15 8.75
C TRP A 21 -2.72 -11.69 9.76
N GLY A 22 -3.22 -10.48 9.60
CA GLY A 22 -4.17 -9.87 10.54
C GLY A 22 -3.44 -9.17 11.68
N ALA A 23 -3.89 -9.41 12.92
CA ALA A 23 -3.46 -8.66 14.10
C ALA A 23 -1.93 -8.55 14.25
N GLY A 24 -1.43 -7.32 14.43
CA GLY A 24 0.00 -7.02 14.58
C GLY A 24 0.79 -6.98 13.27
N VAL A 25 0.14 -7.18 12.11
CA VAL A 25 0.79 -7.05 10.80
C VAL A 25 0.47 -5.68 10.19
N ARG A 26 1.51 -4.92 9.88
CA ARG A 26 1.41 -3.68 9.12
C ARG A 26 1.90 -3.88 7.70
N LEU A 27 1.11 -3.41 6.75
CA LEU A 27 1.49 -3.31 5.35
C LEU A 27 1.68 -1.85 4.97
N ASN A 28 2.72 -1.58 4.20
CA ASN A 28 2.89 -0.27 3.58
C ASN A 28 2.98 -0.40 2.06
N ILE A 29 2.28 0.47 1.35
CA ILE A 29 2.48 0.69 -0.08
C ILE A 29 3.21 2.02 -0.21
N THR A 30 4.40 2.00 -0.78
CA THR A 30 5.23 3.20 -0.96
C THR A 30 5.43 3.48 -2.44
N CYS A 31 5.61 4.74 -2.79
CA CYS A 31 6.14 5.10 -4.11
C CYS A 31 7.20 6.20 -3.97
N ALA A 32 8.21 6.10 -4.82
CA ALA A 32 9.41 6.92 -4.70
C ALA A 32 9.70 7.69 -5.98
N ARG A 33 9.10 8.88 -6.13
CA ARG A 33 9.71 10.04 -6.84
C ARG A 33 8.71 11.15 -7.12
N ARG A 34 9.24 12.38 -7.11
CA ARG A 34 8.73 13.63 -7.72
C ARG A 34 7.21 13.83 -7.64
N LEU A 35 6.60 13.35 -6.58
CA LEU A 35 5.20 13.66 -6.34
C LEU A 35 5.04 15.17 -6.22
N PRO A 36 3.93 15.74 -6.74
CA PRO A 36 3.53 17.10 -6.42
C PRO A 36 3.53 17.28 -4.91
N TYR A 37 3.88 18.48 -4.44
CA TYR A 37 3.85 18.80 -3.01
C TYR A 37 2.46 18.52 -2.41
N GLU A 38 1.43 18.65 -3.25
CA GLU A 38 0.02 18.49 -2.96
C GLU A 38 -0.48 17.04 -2.97
N ALA A 39 0.36 16.05 -3.32
CA ALA A 39 -0.09 14.66 -3.48
C ALA A 39 -0.70 14.06 -2.20
N VAL A 40 -0.18 14.46 -1.03
CA VAL A 40 -0.74 14.03 0.27
C VAL A 40 -2.12 14.66 0.50
N GLN A 41 -2.26 15.97 0.23
CA GLN A 41 -3.56 16.65 0.37
C GLN A 41 -4.59 16.09 -0.61
N LEU A 42 -4.16 15.72 -1.82
CA LEU A 42 -5.03 15.08 -2.79
C LEU A 42 -5.45 13.68 -2.34
N ALA A 43 -4.53 12.90 -1.77
CA ALA A 43 -4.86 11.58 -1.21
C ALA A 43 -5.91 11.69 -0.09
N GLU A 44 -5.72 12.63 0.84
CA GLU A 44 -6.67 12.91 1.91
C GLU A 44 -8.04 13.34 1.37
N ALA A 45 -8.08 14.27 0.40
CA ALA A 45 -9.31 14.73 -0.24
C ALA A 45 -10.05 13.60 -1.00
N ARG A 46 -9.34 12.55 -1.41
CA ARG A 46 -9.90 11.35 -2.05
C ARG A 46 -10.28 10.24 -1.05
N GLY A 47 -10.07 10.48 0.25
CA GLY A 47 -10.46 9.56 1.31
C GLY A 47 -9.40 8.52 1.68
N PHE A 48 -8.15 8.66 1.23
CA PHE A 48 -7.05 7.79 1.66
C PHE A 48 -6.51 8.26 3.03
N ALA A 49 -7.19 7.87 4.11
CA ALA A 49 -6.80 8.23 5.48
C ALA A 49 -5.43 7.67 5.88
N GLU A 50 -4.97 6.62 5.19
CA GLU A 50 -3.72 5.92 5.43
C GLU A 50 -2.51 6.59 4.77
N ALA A 51 -2.74 7.59 3.92
CA ALA A 51 -1.71 8.26 3.16
C ALA A 51 -0.88 9.23 4.02
N ARG A 52 0.45 9.14 3.92
CA ARG A 52 1.42 9.99 4.63
C ARG A 52 2.57 10.40 3.72
N GLY A 53 2.94 11.67 3.79
CA GLY A 53 4.14 12.18 3.10
C GLY A 53 5.41 11.87 3.87
N VAL A 54 6.43 11.31 3.20
CA VAL A 54 7.75 11.07 3.78
C VAL A 54 8.83 11.84 3.02
N GLY A 55 9.23 12.98 3.58
CA GLY A 55 10.07 13.94 2.88
C GLY A 55 9.34 14.63 1.72
N ARG A 56 10.09 15.23 0.78
CA ARG A 56 9.51 16.12 -0.24
C ARG A 56 8.82 15.39 -1.41
N HIS A 57 9.01 14.08 -1.57
CA HIS A 57 8.65 13.36 -2.80
C HIS A 57 8.27 11.89 -2.63
N HIS A 58 7.98 11.44 -1.40
CA HIS A 58 7.52 10.07 -1.15
C HIS A 58 6.14 10.08 -0.52
N LEU A 59 5.33 9.12 -0.92
CA LEU A 59 4.04 8.83 -0.33
C LEU A 59 4.05 7.40 0.18
N ILE A 60 3.52 7.21 1.38
CA ILE A 60 3.35 5.92 2.02
C ILE A 60 1.88 5.79 2.40
N PHE A 61 1.28 4.64 2.09
CA PHE A 61 -0.02 4.24 2.58
C PHE A 61 0.17 3.13 3.61
N GLU A 62 -0.19 3.38 4.86
CA GLU A 62 0.06 2.46 5.98
C GLU A 62 -1.24 1.81 6.46
N TYR A 63 -1.27 0.48 6.44
CA TYR A 63 -2.42 -0.33 6.82
C TYR A 63 -2.02 -1.24 7.98
N GLU A 64 -2.82 -1.27 9.04
CA GLU A 64 -2.58 -2.11 10.23
C GLU A 64 -3.59 -3.24 10.33
N ASP A 65 -3.22 -4.30 11.05
CA ASP A 65 -4.00 -5.51 11.27
C ASP A 65 -4.52 -6.16 9.97
N VAL A 66 -3.69 -6.16 8.92
CA VAL A 66 -4.12 -6.49 7.56
C VAL A 66 -4.05 -7.98 7.24
N VAL A 67 -5.11 -8.47 6.60
CA VAL A 67 -5.10 -9.70 5.82
C VAL A 67 -5.13 -9.34 4.33
N PRO A 68 -4.01 -9.49 3.58
CA PRO A 68 -3.92 -9.04 2.19
C PRO A 68 -4.49 -10.07 1.22
N ASP A 69 -5.73 -10.50 1.47
CA ASP A 69 -6.44 -11.44 0.60
C ASP A 69 -6.89 -10.78 -0.72
N SER A 70 -7.56 -11.55 -1.58
CA SER A 70 -8.06 -11.03 -2.85
C SER A 70 -9.05 -9.87 -2.70
N ALA A 71 -9.82 -9.82 -1.60
CA ALA A 71 -10.76 -8.75 -1.36
C ALA A 71 -10.04 -7.46 -0.95
N TRP A 72 -9.03 -7.56 -0.07
CA TRP A 72 -8.18 -6.43 0.30
C TRP A 72 -7.39 -5.90 -0.90
N VAL A 73 -6.84 -6.79 -1.74
CA VAL A 73 -6.15 -6.37 -2.97
C VAL A 73 -7.08 -5.58 -3.88
N ALA A 74 -8.32 -6.05 -4.09
CA ALA A 74 -9.28 -5.39 -4.96
C ALA A 74 -9.81 -4.07 -4.39
N ALA A 75 -10.10 -4.02 -3.09
CA ALA A 75 -10.74 -2.88 -2.43
C ALA A 75 -9.75 -1.81 -1.94
N THR A 76 -8.49 -2.17 -1.69
CA THR A 76 -7.51 -1.31 -1.05
C THR A 76 -6.26 -1.13 -1.90
N ALA A 77 -5.52 -2.21 -2.19
CA ALA A 77 -4.25 -2.10 -2.89
C ALA A 77 -4.41 -1.54 -4.30
N ARG A 78 -5.43 -2.00 -5.05
CA ARG A 78 -5.66 -1.58 -6.43
C ARG A 78 -6.03 -0.09 -6.54
N PRO A 79 -6.99 0.45 -5.76
CA PRO A 79 -7.26 1.89 -5.75
C PRO A 79 -6.04 2.76 -5.41
N VAL A 80 -5.19 2.33 -4.46
CA VAL A 80 -3.95 3.05 -4.14
C VAL A 80 -3.00 3.10 -5.33
N LEU A 81 -2.87 2.00 -6.07
CA LEU A 81 -2.01 1.96 -7.25
C LEU A 81 -2.53 2.83 -8.38
N ASP A 82 -3.83 2.79 -8.62
CA ASP A 82 -4.46 3.64 -9.63
C ASP A 82 -4.24 5.12 -9.27
N PHE A 83 -4.38 5.47 -7.99
CA PHE A 83 -4.05 6.81 -7.49
C PHE A 83 -2.57 7.17 -7.69
N ILE A 84 -1.64 6.29 -7.30
CA ILE A 84 -0.19 6.50 -7.48
C ILE A 84 0.13 6.77 -8.95
N ALA A 85 -0.45 5.99 -9.87
CA ALA A 85 -0.27 6.18 -11.31
C ALA A 85 -0.86 7.52 -11.79
N GLU A 86 -2.05 7.91 -11.32
CA GLU A 86 -2.71 9.18 -11.64
C GLU A 86 -1.84 10.39 -11.24
N VAL A 87 -1.24 10.36 -10.05
CA VAL A 87 -0.41 11.47 -9.54
C VAL A 87 1.03 11.45 -10.04
N GLY A 88 1.35 10.55 -10.98
CA GLY A 88 2.68 10.44 -11.59
C GLY A 88 3.73 9.76 -10.69
N GLY A 89 3.31 9.03 -9.67
CA GLY A 89 4.18 8.20 -8.86
C GLY A 89 4.74 7.03 -9.68
N THR A 90 5.97 6.63 -9.35
CA THR A 90 6.70 5.55 -10.04
C THR A 90 7.27 4.59 -9.02
N ASP A 91 7.62 3.38 -9.50
CA ASP A 91 8.25 2.32 -8.71
C ASP A 91 7.52 2.03 -7.39
N PRO A 92 6.22 1.62 -7.44
CA PRO A 92 5.50 1.24 -6.23
C PRO A 92 6.18 0.04 -5.56
N GLN A 93 6.25 0.05 -4.23
CA GLN A 93 6.81 -1.02 -3.41
C GLN A 93 5.81 -1.41 -2.31
N ILE A 94 5.85 -2.67 -1.89
CA ILE A 94 5.05 -3.18 -0.78
C ILE A 94 5.98 -3.70 0.31
N GLY A 95 5.88 -3.13 1.50
CA GLY A 95 6.60 -3.57 2.69
C GLY A 95 5.65 -4.29 3.64
N VAL A 96 6.14 -5.38 4.24
CA VAL A 96 5.44 -6.12 5.30
C VAL A 96 6.24 -5.98 6.59
N ASP A 97 5.63 -5.38 7.60
CA ASP A 97 6.17 -5.29 8.95
C ASP A 97 5.34 -6.19 9.89
N ARG A 98 6.04 -7.08 10.60
CA ARG A 98 5.45 -8.05 11.54
C ARG A 98 5.91 -7.80 12.98
N ASN A 99 6.66 -6.73 13.23
CA ASN A 99 7.21 -6.36 14.54
C ASN A 99 6.54 -5.12 15.11
N VAL A 100 5.25 -4.90 14.82
CA VAL A 100 4.50 -3.78 15.38
C VAL A 100 4.27 -4.05 16.86
N GLN A 101 5.16 -3.54 17.72
CA GLN A 101 5.09 -3.61 19.18
C GLN A 101 4.21 -2.49 19.76
#